data_AF-A0A5S3YII2-F1
#
_entry.id   AF-A0A5S3YII2-F1
#
_cell.length_a   1.000
_cell.length_b   1.000
_cell.length_c   1.000
_cell.angle_alpha   90.00
_cell.angle_beta   90.00
_cell.angle_gamma   90.00
#
_symmetry.space_group_name_H-M   'P 1'
#
loop_
_entity.id
_entity.type
_entity.pdbx_description
1 polymer ?
#
loop_
_entity_poly.entity_id
_entity_poly.type
_entity_poly.pdbx_seq_one_letter_code
_entity_poly.pdbx_strand_id
1 'polypeptide(L)'
;MTTANEVKELGIDAYLARQQDKSLLRMMTCGSVDDGKSTLIGRLLHDSHQIYEDQLAALHKDNEKVGNAGEDLDLALLVDGLQAERE
;
A
#
# COMPACT_ATOMS: atom_id res chain seq x y z
N MET A 1 -8.00 -0.43 -14.50
CA MET A 1 -9.33 -0.95 -14.91
C MET A 1 -10.19 -0.94 -13.65
N THR A 2 -11.25 -0.14 -13.62
CA THR A 2 -12.05 0.05 -12.38
C THR A 2 -12.96 -1.15 -12.16
N THR A 3 -13.22 -1.55 -10.91
CA THR A 3 -14.15 -2.63 -10.55
C THR A 3 -15.51 -2.50 -11.25
N ALA A 4 -15.99 -1.25 -11.41
CA ALA A 4 -17.21 -0.93 -12.11
C ALA A 4 -17.21 -1.37 -13.59
N ASN A 5 -16.07 -1.29 -14.28
CA ASN A 5 -15.94 -1.74 -15.68
C ASN A 5 -15.90 -3.26 -15.79
N GLU A 6 -15.19 -3.94 -14.89
CA GLU A 6 -15.15 -5.41 -14.86
C GLU A 6 -16.54 -6.02 -14.61
N VAL A 7 -17.29 -5.46 -13.66
CA VAL A 7 -18.66 -5.90 -13.37
C VAL A 7 -19.59 -5.67 -14.57
N LYS A 8 -19.38 -4.58 -15.31
CA LYS A 8 -20.20 -4.24 -16.49
C LYS A 8 -19.94 -5.17 -17.68
N GLU A 9 -18.70 -5.65 -17.83
CA GLU A 9 -18.32 -6.56 -18.92
C GLU A 9 -18.62 -8.03 -18.60
N LEU A 10 -18.37 -8.46 -17.35
CA LEU A 10 -18.48 -9.86 -16.94
C LEU A 10 -19.86 -10.21 -16.38
N GLY A 11 -20.61 -9.22 -15.89
CA GLY A 11 -21.78 -9.43 -15.04
C GLY A 11 -21.40 -9.71 -13.58
N ILE A 12 -22.33 -9.40 -12.66
CA ILE A 12 -22.10 -9.52 -11.20
C ILE A 12 -21.75 -10.95 -10.80
N ASP A 13 -22.48 -11.95 -11.31
CA ASP A 13 -22.30 -13.35 -10.90
C ASP A 13 -20.91 -13.88 -11.27
N ALA A 14 -20.46 -13.63 -12.51
CA ALA A 14 -19.15 -14.06 -12.98
C ALA A 14 -18.00 -13.31 -12.29
N TYR A 15 -18.19 -12.03 -11.99
CA TYR A 15 -17.24 -11.25 -11.19
C TYR A 15 -17.08 -11.85 -9.78
N LEU A 16 -18.18 -12.16 -9.11
CA LEU A 16 -18.16 -12.74 -7.76
C LEU A 16 -17.48 -14.10 -7.73
N ALA A 17 -17.82 -15.00 -8.67
CA ALA A 17 -17.20 -16.32 -8.76
C ALA A 17 -15.67 -16.21 -8.92
N ARG A 18 -15.19 -15.30 -9.77
CA ARG A 18 -13.75 -15.08 -9.98
C ARG A 18 -13.02 -14.52 -8.77
N GLN A 19 -13.71 -13.72 -7.94
CA GLN A 19 -13.12 -13.09 -6.75
C GLN A 19 -13.12 -14.03 -5.54
N GLN A 20 -14.10 -14.93 -5.44
CA GLN A 20 -14.21 -15.89 -4.34
C GLN A 20 -13.05 -16.91 -4.31
N ASP A 21 -12.50 -17.28 -5.46
CA ASP A 21 -11.44 -18.29 -5.57
C ASP A 21 -10.01 -17.70 -5.61
N LYS A 22 -9.83 -16.43 -5.23
CA LYS A 22 -8.49 -15.82 -5.23
C LYS A 22 -7.62 -16.43 -4.12
N SER A 23 -6.45 -16.92 -4.51
CA SER A 23 -5.45 -17.44 -3.59
C SER A 23 -4.66 -16.31 -2.92
N LEU A 24 -4.10 -16.60 -1.75
CA LEU A 24 -3.25 -15.66 -1.02
C LEU A 24 -1.87 -15.57 -1.68
N LEU A 25 -1.48 -14.36 -2.11
CA LEU A 25 -0.11 -14.06 -2.51
C LEU A 25 0.72 -13.75 -1.26
N ARG A 26 1.78 -14.52 -1.03
CA ARG A 26 2.83 -14.22 -0.05
C ARG A 26 4.06 -13.74 -0.80
N MET A 27 4.52 -12.54 -0.47
CA MET A 27 5.72 -11.95 -1.07
C MET A 27 6.66 -11.41 0.01
N MET A 28 7.94 -11.32 -0.32
CA MET A 28 8.96 -10.67 0.51
C MET A 28 9.86 -9.83 -0.39
N THR A 29 10.31 -8.68 0.10
CA THR A 29 11.31 -7.83 -0.57
C THR A 29 12.67 -8.01 0.10
N CYS A 30 13.74 -8.15 -0.68
CA CYS A 30 15.11 -8.20 -0.20
C CYS A 30 16.02 -7.30 -1.06
N GLY A 31 17.08 -6.73 -0.45
CA GLY A 31 17.94 -5.72 -1.08
C GLY A 31 18.64 -4.83 -0.04
N SER A 32 19.54 -3.97 -0.50
CA SER A 32 20.26 -2.97 0.29
C SER A 32 19.31 -1.96 0.94
N VAL A 33 19.76 -1.22 1.95
CA VAL A 33 18.97 -0.21 2.69
C VAL A 33 18.29 0.77 1.73
N ASP A 34 19.03 1.25 0.73
CA ASP A 34 18.57 2.28 -0.22
C ASP A 34 17.80 1.76 -1.45
N ASP A 35 17.51 0.45 -1.53
CA ASP A 35 16.81 -0.13 -2.68
C ASP A 35 15.28 0.16 -2.69
N GLY A 36 14.79 0.99 -1.76
CA GLY A 36 13.38 1.42 -1.74
C GLY A 36 12.37 0.33 -1.38
N LYS A 37 12.80 -0.72 -0.64
CA LYS A 37 11.97 -1.86 -0.24
C LYS A 37 10.72 -1.44 0.56
N SER A 38 10.91 -0.61 1.58
CA SER A 38 9.83 -0.07 2.40
C SER A 38 8.89 0.81 1.58
N THR A 39 9.43 1.64 0.68
CA THR A 39 8.65 2.47 -0.24
C THR A 39 7.76 1.63 -1.17
N LEU A 40 8.28 0.52 -1.71
CA LEU A 40 7.52 -0.38 -2.59
C LEU A 40 6.37 -1.05 -1.83
N ILE A 41 6.63 -1.56 -0.61
CA ILE A 41 5.58 -2.16 0.23
C ILE A 41 4.53 -1.11 0.58
N GLY A 42 4.94 0.09 1.00
CA GLY A 42 4.04 1.20 1.31
C GLY A 42 3.16 1.58 0.11
N ARG A 43 3.73 1.59 -1.10
CA ARG A 43 2.98 1.84 -2.35
C ARG A 43 1.96 0.76 -2.65
N LEU A 44 2.31 -0.51 -2.48
CA LEU A 44 1.36 -1.62 -2.67
C LEU A 44 0.18 -1.54 -1.69
N LEU A 45 0.45 -1.19 -0.43
CA LEU A 45 -0.60 -1.00 0.58
C LEU A 45 -1.51 0.20 0.24
N HIS A 46 -0.92 1.30 -0.22
CA HIS A 46 -1.64 2.49 -0.65
C HIS A 46 -2.54 2.19 -1.86
N ASP A 47 -1.99 1.60 -2.92
CA ASP A 47 -2.70 1.38 -4.17
C ASP A 47 -3.77 0.28 -4.04
N SER A 48 -3.59 -0.66 -3.10
CA SER A 48 -4.60 -1.67 -2.74
C SER A 48 -5.72 -1.16 -1.83
N HIS A 49 -5.71 0.14 -1.49
CA HIS A 49 -6.69 0.77 -0.60
C HIS A 49 -6.79 0.05 0.76
N GLN A 50 -5.67 -0.51 1.23
CA GLN A 50 -5.58 -1.22 2.52
C GLN A 50 -5.17 -0.28 3.67
N ILE A 51 -4.98 1.01 3.39
CA ILE A 51 -4.65 2.03 4.38
C ILE A 51 -5.92 2.78 4.75
N TYR A 52 -6.25 2.82 6.04
CA TYR A 52 -7.36 3.63 6.55
C TYR A 52 -7.03 5.12 6.49
N GLU A 53 -8.05 5.96 6.32
CA GLU A 53 -7.89 7.42 6.17
C GLU A 53 -7.21 8.09 7.38
N ASP A 54 -7.47 7.59 8.59
CA ASP A 54 -6.84 8.06 9.83
C ASP A 54 -5.33 7.79 9.85
N GLN A 55 -4.91 6.62 9.38
CA GLN A 55 -3.49 6.26 9.22
C GLN A 55 -2.82 7.12 8.16
N LEU A 56 -3.52 7.39 7.05
CA LEU A 56 -3.03 8.24 5.99
C LEU A 56 -2.85 9.70 6.46
N ALA A 57 -3.81 10.22 7.24
CA ALA A 57 -3.74 11.54 7.84
C ALA A 57 -2.60 11.65 8.88
N ALA A 58 -2.36 10.61 9.68
CA ALA A 58 -1.21 10.55 10.57
C ALA A 58 0.11 10.56 9.78
N LEU A 59 0.17 9.82 8.68
CA LEU A 59 1.35 9.76 7.80
C LEU A 59 1.67 11.13 7.19
N HIS A 60 0.65 11.86 6.72
CA HIS A 60 0.83 13.22 6.18
C HIS A 60 1.46 14.16 7.22
N LYS A 61 1.03 14.06 8.48
CA LYS A 61 1.56 14.87 9.58
C LYS A 61 3.00 14.52 9.93
N ASP A 62 3.38 13.24 9.80
CA ASP A 62 4.74 12.77 10.07
C ASP A 62 5.68 13.08 8.89
N ASN A 63 5.16 13.05 7.65
CA ASN A 63 5.89 13.44 6.44
C ASN A 63 6.36 14.91 6.51
N GLU A 64 5.54 15.83 7.02
CA GLU A 64 5.92 17.24 7.22
C GLU A 64 7.10 17.43 8.20
N LYS A 65 7.35 16.45 9.07
CA LYS A 65 8.37 16.55 10.13
C LYS A 65 9.65 15.79 9.83
N VAL A 66 9.54 14.65 9.14
CA VAL A 66 10.63 13.66 9.01
C VAL A 66 10.77 13.14 7.57
N GLY A 67 9.90 13.56 6.65
CA GLY A 67 9.85 13.02 5.29
C GLY A 67 11.08 13.34 4.45
N ASN A 68 11.61 12.34 3.76
CA ASN A 68 12.69 12.52 2.78
C ASN A 68 12.16 12.77 1.36
N ALA A 69 10.85 12.61 1.14
CA ALA A 69 10.19 12.69 -0.17
C ALA A 69 9.72 14.11 -0.57
N GLY A 70 9.98 15.14 0.26
CA GLY A 70 9.59 16.52 -0.04
C GLY A 70 8.06 16.72 -0.01
N GLU A 71 7.47 17.16 -1.12
CA GLU A 71 6.02 17.38 -1.25
C GLU A 71 5.23 16.06 -1.46
N ASP A 72 5.90 14.98 -1.88
CA ASP A 72 5.28 13.68 -2.06
C ASP A 72 5.15 12.91 -0.74
N LEU A 73 4.09 12.10 -0.63
CA LEU A 73 3.86 11.27 0.55
C LEU A 73 4.95 10.20 0.69
N ASP A 74 5.75 10.28 1.75
CA ASP A 74 6.76 9.27 2.05
C ASP A 74 6.10 7.99 2.62
N LEU A 75 5.76 7.08 1.70
CA LEU A 75 5.11 5.82 2.02
C LEU A 75 6.03 4.83 2.76
N ALA A 76 7.35 5.07 2.81
CA ALA A 76 8.25 4.24 3.60
C ALA A 76 7.93 4.38 5.11
N LEU A 77 7.50 5.56 5.55
CA LEU A 77 7.13 5.84 6.94
C LEU A 77 5.98 4.96 7.47
N LEU A 78 5.15 4.40 6.58
CA LEU A 78 4.08 3.48 6.94
C LEU A 78 4.62 2.13 7.41
N VAL A 79 5.75 1.70 6.84
CA VAL A 79 6.36 0.39 7.07
C VAL A 79 7.49 0.50 8.08
N ASP A 80 8.25 1.60 8.06
CA ASP A 80 9.34 1.92 9.00
C ASP A 80 8.83 2.36 10.40
N GLY A 81 7.51 2.26 10.64
CA GLY A 81 6.88 2.51 11.94
C GLY A 81 7.15 1.43 13.01
N LEU A 82 7.85 0.34 12.68
CA LEU A 82 8.33 -0.61 13.67
C LEU A 82 9.33 0.11 14.59
N GLN A 83 8.92 0.28 15.85
CA GLN A 83 9.65 0.93 16.93
C GLN A 83 11.13 0.51 17.08
N ALA A 84 11.51 -0.65 16.51
CA ALA A 84 12.87 -1.17 16.45
C ALA A 84 13.82 -0.43 15.49
N GLU A 85 13.31 0.37 14.55
CA GLU A 85 14.15 1.21 13.65
C GLU A 85 14.20 2.68 14.08
N ARG A 86 13.52 3.03 15.19
CA ARG A 86 13.48 4.40 15.75
C ARG A 86 14.46 4.61 16.93
N GLU A 87 15.23 3.60 17.32
CA GLU A 87 16.33 3.65 18.30
C GLU A 87 17.69 3.63 17.59
#